data_AF-G3TM36-F1
#
_entry.id   AF-G3TM36-F1
#
_cell.length_a   1.000
_cell.length_b   1.000
_cell.length_c   1.000
_cell.angle_alpha   90.00
_cell.angle_beta   90.00
_cell.angle_gamma   90.00
#
_symmetry.space_group_name_H-M   'P 1'
#
loop_
_entity.id
_entity.type
_entity.pdbx_description
1 polymer ?
#
loop_
_entity_poly.entity_id
_entity_poly.type
_entity_poly.pdbx_seq_one_letter_code
_entity_poly.pdbx_strand_id
1 'polypeptide(L)'
;MWPRCGALRALALAQPRGIRPCSGGVSYTQGQSPEPRTREYFYYVDHQGQLFLDDSKMKNFITCYKDPQFLVAFFSRLRPNRSGRYEAAFPFLSLCGRERNFLRCEDLPVVFTHLLAEGTGPPRLSYCGGGEALAVPFEPARLLPLAANGRLYHQAPERETGV
;
A
#
# COMPACT_ATOMS: atom_id res chain seq x y z
N MET A 1 -34.11 22.33 15.30
CA MET A 1 -33.82 21.29 16.31
C MET A 1 -32.96 20.23 15.63
N TRP A 2 -31.63 20.28 15.80
CA TRP A 2 -30.71 19.29 15.27
C TRP A 2 -30.66 18.08 16.21
N PRO A 3 -30.86 16.83 15.76
CA PRO A 3 -30.61 15.70 16.62
C PRO A 3 -29.10 15.44 16.76
N ARG A 4 -28.77 14.96 17.95
CA ARG A 4 -27.46 14.79 18.55
C ARG A 4 -26.60 13.74 17.82
N CYS A 5 -25.35 14.14 17.56
CA CYS A 5 -24.14 13.50 18.08
C CYS A 5 -24.14 11.95 18.08
N GLY A 6 -23.79 11.37 16.93
CA GLY A 6 -23.21 10.02 16.86
C GLY A 6 -21.70 10.12 17.07
N ALA A 7 -21.18 9.36 18.02
CA ALA A 7 -19.78 9.38 18.44
C ALA A 7 -18.82 9.18 17.25
N LEU A 8 -18.12 10.25 16.87
CA LEU A 8 -16.91 10.16 16.08
C LEU A 8 -15.88 9.40 16.93
N ARG A 9 -15.75 8.09 16.69
CA ARG A 9 -14.52 7.38 17.03
C ARG A 9 -13.43 8.12 16.29
N ALA A 10 -12.68 8.94 17.03
CA ALA A 10 -11.40 9.45 16.56
C ALA A 10 -10.56 8.21 16.25
N LEU A 11 -10.52 7.84 14.97
CA LEU A 11 -9.40 7.10 14.44
C LEU A 11 -8.23 8.02 14.70
N ALA A 12 -7.53 7.74 15.81
CA ALA A 12 -6.18 8.21 15.98
C ALA A 12 -5.46 7.70 14.73
N LEU A 13 -5.31 8.58 13.75
CA LEU A 13 -4.25 8.48 12.77
C LEU A 13 -3.01 8.41 13.65
N ALA A 14 -2.58 7.18 13.93
CA ALA A 14 -1.35 6.93 14.64
C ALA A 14 -0.35 7.78 13.88
N GLN A 15 0.13 8.85 14.51
CA GLN A 15 1.14 9.70 13.91
C GLN A 15 2.20 8.73 13.42
N PRO A 16 2.55 8.71 12.12
CA PRO A 16 3.80 8.10 11.74
C PRO A 16 4.83 9.02 12.39
N ARG A 17 5.21 8.71 13.64
CA ARG A 17 6.42 9.23 14.26
C ARG A 17 7.46 9.00 13.20
N GLY A 18 7.95 10.10 12.61
CA GLY A 18 8.72 10.09 11.38
C GLY A 18 9.56 8.84 11.32
N ILE A 19 9.14 7.89 10.47
CA ILE A 19 9.90 6.69 10.21
C ILE A 19 11.12 7.23 9.47
N ARG A 20 12.13 7.64 10.24
CA ARG A 20 13.50 7.53 9.80
C ARG A 20 13.58 6.13 9.20
N PRO A 21 14.06 5.93 7.96
CA PRO A 21 14.36 4.59 7.53
C PRO A 21 15.40 4.09 8.52
N CYS A 22 14.97 3.33 9.51
CA CYS A 22 15.83 2.41 10.18
C CYS A 22 16.20 1.43 9.08
N SER A 23 17.25 1.75 8.34
CA SER A 23 18.12 0.77 7.68
C SER A 23 18.81 -0.07 8.77
N GLY A 24 18.06 -0.52 9.76
CA GLY A 24 18.50 -1.37 10.85
C GLY A 24 18.50 -2.79 10.33
N GLY A 25 19.61 -3.18 9.68
CA GLY A 25 20.19 -4.52 9.76
C GLY A 25 19.30 -5.73 9.46
N VAL A 26 18.23 -5.61 8.68
CA VAL A 26 17.48 -6.79 8.25
C VAL A 26 18.20 -7.39 7.04
N SER A 27 18.92 -8.48 7.27
CA SER A 27 19.53 -9.27 6.19
C SER A 27 18.45 -10.15 5.54
N TYR A 28 18.31 -10.03 4.23
CA TYR A 28 17.48 -10.89 3.40
C TYR A 28 18.15 -11.10 2.05
N THR A 29 17.78 -12.16 1.34
CA THR A 29 18.18 -12.40 -0.06
C THR A 29 16.93 -12.49 -0.93
N GLN A 30 16.90 -11.79 -2.06
CA GLN A 30 15.76 -11.87 -2.99
C GLN A 30 15.58 -13.30 -3.50
N GLY A 31 14.34 -13.80 -3.45
CA GLY A 31 14.01 -15.15 -3.91
C GLY A 31 14.44 -16.27 -2.98
N GLN A 32 14.83 -15.96 -1.73
CA GLN A 32 15.20 -16.97 -0.73
C GLN A 32 14.04 -17.93 -0.43
N SER A 33 14.37 -19.15 -0.02
CA SER A 33 13.39 -20.21 0.28
C SER A 33 13.62 -20.82 1.66
N PRO A 34 13.18 -20.14 2.75
CA PRO A 34 13.41 -20.62 4.11
C PRO A 34 12.60 -21.87 4.45
N GLU A 35 11.49 -22.10 3.74
CA GLU A 35 10.62 -23.27 3.89
C GLU A 35 10.50 -24.00 2.54
N PRO A 36 10.30 -25.33 2.54
CA PRO A 36 10.06 -26.07 1.31
C PRO A 36 8.88 -25.50 0.52
N ARG A 37 9.09 -25.24 -0.77
CA ARG A 37 8.06 -24.69 -1.69
C ARG A 37 7.59 -23.27 -1.37
N THR A 38 8.32 -22.52 -0.54
CA THR A 38 8.04 -21.10 -0.30
C THR A 38 9.19 -20.24 -0.83
N ARG A 39 8.87 -19.18 -1.57
CA ARG A 39 9.85 -18.16 -2.01
C ARG A 39 9.51 -16.82 -1.36
N GLU A 40 10.51 -16.10 -0.91
CA GLU A 40 10.34 -14.77 -0.31
C GLU A 40 10.95 -13.70 -1.23
N TYR A 41 10.16 -12.66 -1.49
CA TYR A 41 10.58 -11.48 -2.23
C TYR A 41 10.28 -10.22 -1.42
N PHE A 42 11.11 -9.20 -1.62
CA PHE A 42 11.07 -7.97 -0.84
C PHE A 42 10.89 -6.77 -1.76
N TYR A 43 9.87 -5.98 -1.48
CA TYR A 43 9.42 -4.87 -2.31
C TYR A 43 9.40 -3.55 -1.55
N TYR A 44 9.49 -2.48 -2.32
CA TYR A 44 9.38 -1.10 -1.87
C TYR A 44 8.35 -0.35 -2.72
N VAL A 45 7.48 0.43 -2.08
CA VAL A 45 6.60 1.40 -2.74
C VAL A 45 7.01 2.82 -2.39
N ASP A 46 7.17 3.66 -3.41
CA ASP A 46 7.45 5.08 -3.25
C ASP A 46 6.18 5.92 -3.08
N HIS A 47 6.36 7.23 -2.88
CA HIS A 47 5.26 8.18 -2.80
C HIS A 47 4.48 8.38 -4.11
N GLN A 48 4.99 7.93 -5.25
CA GLN A 48 4.29 7.97 -6.54
C GLN A 48 3.43 6.72 -6.77
N GLY A 49 3.48 5.75 -5.85
CA GLY A 49 2.78 4.47 -5.98
C GLY A 49 3.47 3.48 -6.91
N GLN A 50 4.75 3.69 -7.21
CA GLN A 50 5.56 2.79 -8.03
C GLN A 50 6.13 1.67 -7.16
N LEU A 51 6.03 0.43 -7.66
CA LEU A 51 6.51 -0.77 -6.99
C LEU A 51 7.90 -1.14 -7.52
N PHE A 52 8.83 -1.43 -6.62
CA PHE A 52 10.21 -1.81 -6.91
C PHE A 52 10.63 -3.03 -6.09
N LEU A 53 11.65 -3.74 -6.54
CA LEU A 53 12.41 -4.62 -5.64
C LEU A 53 13.17 -3.77 -4.62
N ASP A 54 13.18 -4.22 -3.38
CA ASP A 54 13.72 -3.42 -2.28
C ASP A 54 15.23 -3.14 -2.41
N ASP A 55 15.98 -4.15 -2.86
CA ASP A 55 17.43 -4.12 -3.08
C ASP A 55 17.86 -3.44 -4.39
N SER A 56 16.91 -2.95 -5.20
CA SER A 56 17.24 -2.19 -6.41
C SER A 56 18.02 -0.93 -6.07
N LYS A 57 19.25 -0.81 -6.61
CA LYS A 57 20.14 0.33 -6.41
C LYS A 57 19.55 1.63 -6.95
N MET A 58 18.92 1.58 -8.11
CA MET A 58 18.24 2.72 -8.73
C MET A 58 16.73 2.43 -8.73
N LYS A 59 15.95 3.36 -8.20
CA LYS A 59 14.47 3.30 -8.21
C LYS A 59 13.96 4.45 -9.06
N ASN A 60 13.67 4.15 -10.32
CA ASN A 60 13.19 5.09 -11.33
C ASN A 60 12.14 4.43 -12.23
N PHE A 61 11.58 5.22 -13.16
CA PHE A 61 10.54 4.74 -14.08
C PHE A 61 10.96 3.55 -14.95
N ILE A 62 12.25 3.29 -15.20
CA ILE A 62 12.68 2.12 -15.97
C ILE A 62 12.69 0.84 -15.12
N THR A 63 12.98 0.98 -13.83
CA THR A 63 13.12 -0.13 -12.88
C THR A 63 11.84 -0.53 -12.15
N CYS A 64 10.78 0.28 -12.22
CA CYS A 64 9.52 -0.05 -11.57
C CYS A 64 8.76 -1.16 -12.30
N TYR A 65 7.97 -1.92 -11.54
CA TYR A 65 7.00 -2.85 -12.12
C TYR A 65 5.85 -2.08 -12.76
N LYS A 66 5.49 -2.48 -13.98
CA LYS A 66 4.44 -1.84 -14.79
C LYS A 66 3.37 -2.80 -15.30
N ASP A 67 3.58 -4.10 -15.11
CA ASP A 67 2.64 -5.10 -15.60
C ASP A 67 1.31 -4.98 -14.82
N PRO A 68 0.20 -4.63 -15.47
CA PRO A 68 -1.06 -4.37 -14.77
C PRO A 68 -1.59 -5.61 -14.05
N GLN A 69 -1.44 -6.80 -14.65
CA GLN A 69 -1.94 -8.04 -14.05
C GLN A 69 -1.20 -8.36 -12.74
N PHE A 70 0.12 -8.22 -12.73
CA PHE A 70 0.95 -8.37 -11.55
C PHE A 70 0.60 -7.33 -10.49
N LEU A 71 0.51 -6.04 -10.84
CA LEU A 71 0.19 -4.97 -9.88
C LEU A 71 -1.20 -5.19 -9.26
N VAL A 72 -2.20 -5.52 -10.08
CA VAL A 72 -3.55 -5.86 -9.60
C VAL A 72 -3.49 -7.04 -8.64
N ALA A 73 -2.81 -8.13 -9.01
CA ALA A 73 -2.68 -9.31 -8.17
C ALA A 73 -1.95 -9.03 -6.85
N PHE A 74 -0.87 -8.26 -6.90
CA PHE A 74 -0.04 -7.91 -5.76
C PHE A 74 -0.81 -7.05 -4.76
N PHE A 75 -1.36 -5.92 -5.23
CA PHE A 75 -2.04 -4.97 -4.36
C PHE A 75 -3.42 -5.45 -3.94
N SER A 76 -4.12 -6.30 -4.71
CA SER A 76 -5.38 -6.92 -4.28
C SER A 76 -5.22 -7.84 -3.06
N ARG A 77 -4.08 -8.52 -2.95
CA ARG A 77 -3.81 -9.49 -1.87
C ARG A 77 -2.98 -8.91 -0.72
N LEU A 78 -2.67 -7.61 -0.78
CA LEU A 78 -1.86 -6.95 0.23
C LEU A 78 -2.60 -6.84 1.57
N ARG A 79 -1.94 -7.29 2.64
CA ARG A 79 -2.45 -7.30 4.01
C ARG A 79 -1.37 -6.84 4.99
N PRO A 80 -1.73 -6.44 6.23
CA PRO A 80 -0.75 -6.27 7.29
C PRO A 80 0.07 -7.55 7.50
N ASN A 81 1.39 -7.41 7.63
CA ASN A 81 2.27 -8.53 7.89
C ASN A 81 2.10 -8.99 9.35
N ARG A 82 1.59 -10.21 9.51
CA ARG A 82 1.46 -10.92 10.80
C ARG A 82 2.07 -12.32 10.72
N SER A 83 3.08 -12.49 9.87
CA SER A 83 3.69 -13.79 9.57
C SER A 83 4.75 -14.22 10.60
N GLY A 84 5.09 -13.36 11.56
CA GLY A 84 6.23 -13.51 12.46
C GLY A 84 7.59 -13.19 11.81
N ARG A 85 7.63 -12.86 10.51
CA ARG A 85 8.85 -12.60 9.75
C ARG A 85 8.89 -11.17 9.23
N TYR A 86 10.00 -10.49 9.50
CA TYR A 86 10.29 -9.15 8.98
C TYR A 86 9.24 -8.06 9.29
N GLU A 87 8.32 -8.28 10.23
CA GLU A 87 7.16 -7.41 10.48
C GLU A 87 7.54 -5.95 10.74
N ALA A 88 8.62 -5.72 11.48
CA ALA A 88 9.09 -4.38 11.80
C ALA A 88 9.67 -3.62 10.59
N ALA A 89 10.30 -4.33 9.64
CA ALA A 89 10.92 -3.73 8.47
C ALA A 89 10.02 -3.74 7.24
N PHE A 90 9.13 -4.73 7.14
CA PHE A 90 8.18 -4.95 6.06
C PHE A 90 6.78 -5.15 6.67
N PRO A 91 6.06 -4.06 6.96
CA PRO A 91 4.79 -4.10 7.67
C PRO A 91 3.63 -4.66 6.84
N PHE A 92 3.84 -4.93 5.55
CA PHE A 92 2.82 -5.48 4.66
C PHE A 92 3.31 -6.75 3.97
N LEU A 93 2.36 -7.63 3.64
CA LEU A 93 2.61 -8.91 2.99
C LEU A 93 1.53 -9.16 1.92
N SER A 94 1.97 -9.55 0.73
CA SER A 94 1.10 -10.05 -0.34
C SER A 94 1.44 -11.52 -0.61
N LEU A 95 0.44 -12.40 -0.52
CA LEU A 95 0.62 -13.83 -0.77
C LEU A 95 0.22 -14.16 -2.20
N CYS A 96 1.11 -14.82 -2.95
CA CYS A 96 0.86 -15.23 -4.33
C CYS A 96 1.28 -16.69 -4.55
N GLY A 97 0.34 -17.61 -4.34
CA GLY A 97 0.62 -19.04 -4.47
C GLY A 97 1.71 -19.51 -3.50
N ARG A 98 2.91 -19.73 -4.02
CA ARG A 98 4.10 -20.17 -3.25
C ARG A 98 4.99 -19.01 -2.80
N GLU A 99 4.65 -17.78 -3.17
CA GLU A 99 5.45 -16.59 -2.96
C GLU A 99 4.90 -15.75 -1.80
N ARG A 100 5.79 -15.35 -0.90
CA ARG A 100 5.58 -14.39 0.17
C ARG A 100 6.25 -13.08 -0.23
N ASN A 101 5.45 -12.10 -0.58
CA ASN A 101 5.94 -10.81 -1.06
C ASN A 101 5.84 -9.77 0.05
N PHE A 102 6.96 -9.54 0.73
CA PHE A 102 7.06 -8.56 1.81
C PHE A 102 7.16 -7.16 1.22
N LEU A 103 6.43 -6.21 1.80
CA LEU A 103 6.38 -4.82 1.32
C LEU A 103 6.65 -3.85 2.46
N ARG A 104 7.52 -2.88 2.17
CA ARG A 104 7.65 -1.64 2.92
C ARG A 104 7.36 -0.44 2.02
N CYS A 105 7.02 0.69 2.62
CA CYS A 105 6.56 1.87 1.90
C CYS A 105 7.29 3.11 2.42
N GLU A 106 7.40 4.13 1.58
CA GLU A 106 7.86 5.46 2.00
C GLU A 106 6.90 6.09 3.02
N ASP A 107 5.59 5.91 2.82
CA ASP A 107 4.53 6.53 3.60
C ASP A 107 3.38 5.53 3.85
N LEU A 108 2.50 5.34 2.86
CA LEU A 108 1.41 4.36 2.89
C LEU A 108 1.48 3.40 1.70
N PRO A 109 0.95 2.16 1.83
CA PRO A 109 1.01 1.16 0.76
C PRO A 109 0.06 1.43 -0.41
N VAL A 110 -0.98 2.24 -0.19
CA VAL A 110 -1.97 2.60 -1.22
C VAL A 110 -1.75 4.05 -1.59
N VAL A 111 -1.36 4.26 -2.84
CA VAL A 111 -1.18 5.59 -3.42
C VAL A 111 -2.14 5.74 -4.59
N PHE A 112 -3.05 6.70 -4.47
CA PHE A 112 -3.99 7.04 -5.54
C PHE A 112 -3.27 7.83 -6.62
N THR A 113 -3.33 7.36 -7.86
CA THR A 113 -2.55 7.92 -8.98
C THR A 113 -3.41 8.55 -10.05
N HIS A 114 -4.66 8.11 -10.21
CA HIS A 114 -5.54 8.60 -11.28
C HIS A 114 -6.96 8.81 -10.76
N LEU A 115 -7.61 9.89 -11.24
CA LEU A 115 -9.04 10.13 -11.08
C LEU A 115 -9.76 9.63 -12.34
N LEU A 116 -10.53 8.56 -12.20
CA LEU A 116 -11.37 8.00 -13.24
C LEU A 116 -12.72 8.74 -13.21
N ALA A 117 -12.80 9.82 -13.98
CA ALA A 117 -13.99 10.68 -14.06
C ALA A 117 -14.73 10.55 -15.40
N GLU A 118 -14.23 9.76 -16.34
CA GLU A 118 -14.87 9.56 -17.64
C GLU A 118 -16.00 8.53 -17.54
N GLY A 119 -17.19 8.91 -18.01
CA GLY A 119 -18.38 8.05 -18.01
C GLY A 119 -19.60 8.68 -17.32
N THR A 120 -20.67 7.90 -17.19
CA THR A 120 -21.94 8.32 -16.54
C THR A 120 -21.99 8.01 -15.04
N GLY A 121 -20.98 7.33 -14.50
CA GLY A 121 -20.90 6.96 -13.09
C GLY A 121 -20.22 8.02 -12.21
N PRO A 122 -20.31 7.87 -10.87
CA PRO A 122 -19.56 8.73 -9.96
C PRO A 122 -18.05 8.55 -10.16
N PRO A 123 -17.25 9.62 -9.97
CA PRO A 123 -15.81 9.54 -10.15
C PRO A 123 -15.18 8.55 -9.16
N ARG A 124 -14.12 7.88 -9.60
CA ARG A 124 -13.38 6.89 -8.79
C ARG A 124 -11.89 7.22 -8.75
N LEU A 125 -11.23 6.89 -7.64
CA LEU A 125 -9.77 6.99 -7.50
C LEU A 125 -9.13 5.63 -7.78
N SER A 126 -8.29 5.57 -8.82
CA SER A 126 -7.42 4.41 -9.07
C SER A 126 -6.14 4.50 -8.26
N TYR A 127 -5.60 3.35 -7.86
CA TYR A 127 -4.36 3.27 -7.08
C TYR A 127 -3.37 2.24 -7.63
N CYS A 128 -2.10 2.47 -7.33
CA CYS A 128 -0.99 1.51 -7.52
C CYS A 128 -0.89 0.89 -8.93
N GLY A 129 -1.29 1.64 -9.97
CA GLY A 129 -1.20 1.21 -11.37
C GLY A 129 -2.22 0.13 -11.78
N GLY A 130 -3.22 -0.17 -10.95
CA GLY A 130 -4.23 -1.20 -11.26
C GLY A 130 -5.44 -0.73 -12.07
N GLY A 131 -5.48 0.56 -12.45
CA GLY A 131 -6.55 1.13 -13.26
C GLY A 131 -7.94 0.88 -12.67
N GLU A 132 -8.87 0.48 -13.51
CA GLU A 132 -10.26 0.14 -13.15
C GLU A 132 -10.37 -1.02 -12.14
N ALA A 133 -9.43 -1.96 -12.15
CA ALA A 133 -9.45 -3.12 -11.26
C ALA A 133 -9.06 -2.78 -9.82
N LEU A 134 -8.29 -1.70 -9.63
CA LEU A 134 -7.92 -1.15 -8.32
C LEU A 134 -8.42 0.29 -8.22
N ALA A 135 -9.73 0.44 -8.02
CA ALA A 135 -10.38 1.73 -7.86
C ALA A 135 -11.36 1.75 -6.69
N VAL A 136 -11.52 2.91 -6.06
CA VAL A 136 -12.51 3.17 -5.00
C VAL A 136 -13.35 4.40 -5.37
N PRO A 137 -14.58 4.53 -4.84
CA PRO A 137 -15.35 5.77 -4.98
C PRO A 137 -14.54 6.98 -4.52
N PHE A 138 -14.57 8.06 -5.30
CA PHE A 138 -13.97 9.32 -4.88
C PHE A 138 -14.93 10.09 -3.97
N GLU A 139 -14.53 10.30 -2.71
CA GLU A 139 -15.32 11.05 -1.73
C GLU A 139 -14.57 12.33 -1.31
N PRO A 140 -14.72 13.45 -2.05
CA PRO A 140 -13.96 14.69 -1.79
C PRO A 140 -14.10 15.20 -0.36
N ALA A 141 -15.27 15.03 0.25
CA ALA A 141 -15.57 15.47 1.60
C ALA A 141 -14.77 14.71 2.69
N ARG A 142 -14.14 13.58 2.35
CA ARG A 142 -13.33 12.76 3.25
C ARG A 142 -11.83 12.88 2.97
N LEU A 143 -11.43 13.80 2.11
CA LEU A 143 -10.02 14.14 1.92
C LEU A 143 -9.47 14.78 3.19
N LEU A 144 -8.39 14.21 3.70
CA LEU A 144 -7.69 14.69 4.89
C LEU A 144 -6.34 15.29 4.46
N PRO A 145 -6.15 16.61 4.62
CA PRO A 145 -4.84 17.20 4.39
C PRO A 145 -3.89 16.89 5.55
N LEU A 146 -2.66 16.48 5.23
CA LEU A 146 -1.59 16.39 6.22
C LEU A 146 -0.64 17.57 6.01
N ALA A 147 -0.76 18.59 6.86
CA ALA A 147 0.03 19.81 6.75
C ALA A 147 1.55 19.56 6.80
N ALA A 148 1.98 18.49 7.46
CA ALA A 148 3.40 18.17 7.64
C ALA A 148 4.14 17.81 6.34
N ASN A 149 3.45 17.26 5.33
CA ASN A 149 4.06 16.85 4.07
C ASN A 149 3.33 17.41 2.82
N GLY A 150 2.27 18.19 3.01
CA GLY A 150 1.49 18.78 1.93
C GLY A 150 0.69 17.78 1.10
N ARG A 151 0.55 16.53 1.57
CA ARG A 151 -0.19 15.46 0.86
C ARG A 151 -1.65 15.42 1.30
N LEU A 152 -2.51 14.98 0.38
CA LEU A 152 -3.92 14.66 0.64
C LEU A 152 -4.08 13.16 0.81
N TYR A 153 -4.85 12.76 1.81
CA TYR A 153 -5.18 11.36 2.09
C TYR A 153 -6.66 11.13 1.86
N HIS A 154 -6.98 10.05 1.16
CA HIS A 154 -8.33 9.52 1.06
C HIS A 154 -8.39 8.21 1.85
N GLN A 155 -9.57 7.86 2.32
CA GLN A 155 -9.73 6.59 3.01
C GLN A 155 -9.34 5.42 2.12
N ALA A 156 -8.58 4.48 2.70
CA ALA A 156 -8.21 3.26 2.04
C ALA A 156 -9.46 2.41 1.76
N PRO A 157 -9.46 1.56 0.71
CA PRO A 157 -10.50 0.56 0.53
C PRO A 157 -10.65 -0.26 1.82
N GLU A 158 -11.87 -0.38 2.34
CA GLU A 158 -12.16 -1.36 3.36
C GLU A 158 -11.85 -2.74 2.77
N ARG A 159 -10.83 -3.38 3.34
CA ARG A 159 -10.59 -4.79 3.08
C ARG A 159 -11.10 -5.53 4.28
N GLU A 160 -12.07 -6.41 4.04
CA GLU A 160 -12.44 -7.46 4.97
C GLU A 160 -11.16 -8.20 5.34
N THR A 161 -10.60 -7.85 6.49
CA THR A 161 -9.56 -8.61 7.14
C THR A 161 -10.29 -9.86 7.61
N GLY A 162 -10.34 -10.86 6.72
CA GLY A 162 -10.85 -12.18 7.06
C GLY A 162 -10.22 -12.63 8.37
N VAL A 163 -11.11 -12.94 9.31
CA VAL A 163 -10.91 -13.42 10.69
C VAL A 163 -9.68 -14.29 10.85
#